data_AF-A0A3D4ZN33-F1
#
_entry.id   AF-A0A3D4ZN33-F1
#
_cell.length_a   1.000
_cell.length_b   1.000
_cell.length_c   1.000
_cell.angle_alpha   90.00
_cell.angle_beta   90.00
_cell.angle_gamma   90.00
#
_symmetry.space_group_name_H-M   'P 1'
#
loop_
_entity.id
_entity.type
_entity.pdbx_description
1 polymer ?
#
loop_
_entity_poly.entity_id
_entity_poly.type
_entity_poly.pdbx_seq_one_letter_code
_entity_poly.pdbx_strand_id
1 'polypeptide(L)'
;MQAAPLFRERLLFWCGIENLHQNRNGGKPEMTIVYLVRHAKSVGNTERIFQGRTNLGLSAEGQAQLPQLAERFRHIPLEAIYSSPLLR
;
A
#
# COMPACT_ATOMS: atom_id res chain seq x y z
N MET A 1 -11.84 11.81 21.72
CA MET A 1 -11.35 11.49 20.35
C MET A 1 -11.40 9.97 20.20
N GLN A 2 -12.37 9.46 19.44
CA GLN A 2 -12.63 8.02 19.32
C GLN A 2 -11.58 7.36 18.44
N ALA A 3 -10.99 6.28 18.95
CA ALA A 3 -10.12 5.40 18.19
C ALA A 3 -10.93 4.75 17.06
N ALA A 4 -10.47 4.92 15.81
CA ALA A 4 -11.00 4.18 14.68
C ALA A 4 -10.81 2.67 14.91
N PRO A 5 -11.78 1.81 14.53
CA PRO A 5 -11.73 0.40 14.83
C PRO A 5 -10.51 -0.24 14.15
N LEU A 6 -9.59 -0.75 14.97
CA LEU A 6 -8.52 -1.64 14.53
C LEU A 6 -9.17 -2.97 14.13
N PHE A 7 -9.65 -3.04 12.89
CA PHE A 7 -10.13 -4.28 12.30
C PHE A 7 -8.92 -5.18 11.98
N ARG A 8 -8.50 -5.94 12.99
CA ARG A 8 -7.60 -7.07 12.83
C ARG A 8 -8.30 -8.08 11.93
N GLU A 9 -7.82 -8.23 10.69
CA GLU A 9 -7.20 -9.46 10.15
C GLU A 9 -6.54 -9.15 8.77
N ARG A 10 -5.19 -9.08 8.75
CA ARG A 10 -4.30 -9.15 7.56
C ARG A 10 -4.48 -8.13 6.41
N LEU A 11 -4.57 -6.84 6.71
CA LEU A 11 -3.93 -5.82 5.86
C LEU A 11 -2.55 -5.53 6.44
N LEU A 12 -1.50 -6.00 5.77
CA LEU A 12 -0.11 -5.65 6.09
C LEU A 12 0.08 -4.17 5.73
N PHE A 13 -0.28 -3.28 6.65
CA PHE A 13 0.10 -1.88 6.62
C PHE A 13 1.55 -1.79 7.13
N TRP A 14 2.49 -1.46 6.24
CA TRP A 14 3.82 -1.02 6.66
C TRP A 14 3.81 0.50 6.86
N CYS A 15 4.15 0.91 8.07
CA CYS A 15 4.29 2.29 8.51
C CYS A 15 5.47 2.96 7.79
N GLY A 16 5.31 4.22 7.38
CA GLY A 16 6.22 4.94 6.48
C GLY A 16 7.69 4.80 6.84
N ILE A 17 8.52 4.58 5.82
CA ILE A 17 9.98 4.72 5.96
C ILE A 17 10.29 6.18 5.66
N GLU A 18 10.74 6.89 6.69
CA GLU A 18 11.31 8.23 6.54
C GLU A 18 12.77 8.08 6.12
N ASN A 19 13.08 8.40 4.87
CA ASN A 19 14.47 8.46 4.41
C ASN A 19 14.94 9.91 4.49
N LEU A 20 15.86 10.19 5.42
CA LEU A 20 16.58 11.46 5.51
C LEU A 20 17.76 11.40 4.55
N HIS A 21 17.64 12.02 3.37
CA HIS A 21 18.77 12.19 2.48
C HIS A 21 19.54 13.47 2.87
N GLN A 22 20.75 13.28 3.40
CA GLN A 22 21.65 14.41 3.67
C GLN A 22 22.19 14.97 2.35
N ASN A 23 21.92 16.24 2.09
CA ASN A 23 22.40 16.92 0.91
C ASN A 23 23.91 17.16 1.04
N ARG A 24 24.71 16.67 0.07
CA ARG A 24 26.19 16.80 0.10
C ARG A 24 26.67 18.27 0.05
N ASN A 25 25.77 19.20 -0.31
CA ASN A 25 26.09 20.62 -0.49
C ASN A 25 25.73 21.51 0.72
N GLY A 26 25.42 20.93 1.89
CA GLY A 26 25.08 21.71 3.10
C GLY A 26 23.69 22.34 3.10
N GLY A 27 22.82 21.99 2.14
CA GLY A 27 21.41 22.35 2.13
C GLY A 27 20.59 21.55 3.15
N LYS A 28 19.36 21.99 3.44
CA LYS A 28 18.44 21.27 4.34
C LYS A 28 18.29 19.81 3.90
N PRO A 29 18.22 18.85 4.82
CA PRO A 29 18.00 17.45 4.47
C PRO A 29 16.64 17.33 3.77
N GLU A 30 16.64 16.68 2.61
CA GLU A 30 15.42 16.37 1.88
C GLU A 30 14.85 15.07 2.45
N MET A 31 13.57 15.14 2.86
CA MET A 31 12.85 14.02 3.46
C MET A 31 11.98 13.38 2.39
N THR A 32 12.16 12.09 2.16
CA THR A 32 11.28 11.33 1.28
C THR A 32 10.50 10.30 2.08
N ILE A 33 9.17 10.38 2.00
CA ILE A 33 8.27 9.42 2.65
C ILE A 33 7.89 8.36 1.62
N VAL A 34 8.19 7.10 1.92
CA VAL A 34 7.83 5.97 1.07
C VAL A 34 6.69 5.17 1.70
N TYR A 35 5.56 5.09 0.99
CA TYR A 35 4.42 4.26 1.35
C TYR A 35 4.49 2.92 0.62
N LEU A 36 4.61 1.83 1.38
CA LEU A 36 4.59 0.47 0.83
C LEU A 36 3.19 -0.13 1.02
N VAL A 37 2.47 -0.27 -0.09
CA VAL A 37 1.12 -0.84 -0.11
C VAL A 37 1.16 -2.19 -0.81
N ARG A 38 0.66 -3.23 -0.15
CA ARG A 38 0.46 -4.54 -0.77
C ARG A 38 -0.81 -4.50 -1.64
N HIS A 39 -0.80 -5.20 -2.78
CA HIS A 39 -1.98 -5.36 -3.63
C HIS A 39 -3.18 -5.94 -2.85
N ALA A 40 -4.38 -5.60 -3.31
CA ALA A 40 -5.63 -6.12 -2.77
C ALA A 40 -5.74 -7.64 -2.91
N LYS A 41 -6.55 -8.28 -2.06
CA LYS A 41 -6.72 -9.74 -2.03
C LYS A 41 -7.15 -10.28 -3.40
N SER A 42 -6.41 -11.25 -3.94
CA SER A 42 -6.82 -11.96 -5.16
C SER A 42 -7.70 -13.16 -4.85
N VAL A 43 -8.43 -13.67 -5.85
CA VAL A 43 -9.13 -14.97 -5.77
C VAL A 43 -8.17 -16.08 -5.32
N GLY A 44 -6.93 -16.03 -5.82
CA GLY A 44 -5.86 -16.92 -5.40
C GLY A 44 -5.48 -16.91 -3.94
N ASN A 45 -5.46 -15.73 -3.34
CA ASN A 45 -5.24 -15.60 -1.91
C ASN A 45 -6.37 -16.27 -1.12
N THR A 46 -7.62 -16.14 -1.59
CA THR A 46 -8.79 -16.79 -0.98
C THR A 46 -8.68 -18.31 -1.05
N GLU A 47 -8.30 -18.85 -2.20
CA GLU A 47 -8.16 -20.29 -2.43
C GLU A 47 -6.86 -20.89 -1.89
N ARG A 48 -6.01 -20.07 -1.25
CA ARG A 48 -4.68 -20.44 -0.71
C ARG A 48 -3.77 -21.09 -1.76
N ILE A 49 -3.96 -20.75 -3.03
CA ILE A 49 -3.13 -21.22 -4.13
C ILE A 49 -1.83 -20.41 -4.15
N PHE A 50 -0.68 -21.07 -4.29
CA PHE A 50 0.59 -20.38 -4.50
C PHE A 50 0.61 -19.73 -5.89
N GLN A 51 0.58 -18.41 -5.95
CA GLN A 51 0.51 -17.66 -7.21
C GLN A 51 1.72 -16.76 -7.40
N GLY A 52 2.67 -17.23 -8.19
CA GLY A 52 3.81 -16.41 -8.63
C GLY A 52 3.42 -15.45 -9.74
N ARG A 53 3.28 -15.96 -10.98
CA ARG A 53 3.03 -15.15 -12.19
C ARG A 53 1.62 -15.28 -12.75
N THR A 54 0.77 -16.08 -12.13
CA THR A 54 -0.63 -16.27 -12.58
C THR A 54 -1.45 -15.03 -12.23
N ASN A 55 -2.17 -14.49 -13.22
CA ASN A 55 -3.05 -13.35 -13.04
C ASN A 55 -4.47 -13.81 -12.74
N LEU A 56 -4.71 -14.20 -11.49
CA LEU A 56 -6.07 -14.30 -10.98
C LEU A 56 -6.45 -12.92 -10.39
N GLY A 57 -7.59 -12.41 -10.82
CA GLY A 57 -8.08 -11.07 -10.47
C GLY A 57 -8.37 -10.91 -8.98
N LEU A 58 -8.82 -9.70 -8.61
CA LEU A 58 -9.24 -9.41 -7.23
C LEU A 58 -10.47 -10.24 -6.84
N SER A 59 -10.50 -10.70 -5.60
CA SER A 59 -11.73 -11.28 -5.02
C SER A 59 -12.73 -10.17 -4.68
N ALA A 60 -13.98 -10.53 -4.36
CA ALA A 60 -14.97 -9.56 -3.91
C ALA A 60 -14.49 -8.75 -2.67
N GLU A 61 -13.81 -9.43 -1.74
CA GLU A 61 -13.14 -8.76 -0.61
C GLU A 61 -12.02 -7.83 -1.06
N GLY A 62 -11.21 -8.24 -2.04
CA GLY A 62 -10.15 -7.40 -2.61
C GLY A 62 -10.69 -6.13 -3.25
N GLN A 63 -11.81 -6.22 -3.98
CA GLN A 63 -12.47 -5.04 -4.52
C GLN A 63 -12.98 -4.11 -3.41
N ALA A 64 -13.51 -4.65 -2.32
CA ALA A 64 -13.97 -3.86 -1.17
C ALA A 64 -12.82 -3.16 -0.40
N GLN A 65 -11.56 -3.59 -0.59
CA GLN A 65 -10.38 -2.92 -0.01
C GLN A 65 -10.01 -1.64 -0.77
N LEU A 66 -10.32 -1.53 -2.07
CA LEU A 66 -9.90 -0.39 -2.91
C LEU A 66 -10.47 0.96 -2.45
N PRO A 67 -11.78 1.09 -2.14
CA PRO A 67 -12.32 2.36 -1.65
C PRO A 67 -11.72 2.79 -0.31
N GLN A 68 -11.38 1.84 0.56
CA GLN A 68 -10.76 2.12 1.85
C GLN A 68 -9.33 2.63 1.70
N LEU A 69 -8.59 2.06 0.74
CA LEU A 69 -7.26 2.55 0.38
C LEU A 69 -7.34 3.96 -0.21
N ALA A 70 -8.28 4.20 -1.12
CA ALA A 70 -8.51 5.53 -1.69
C ALA A 70 -8.83 6.56 -0.60
N GLU A 71 -9.70 6.21 0.35
CA GLU A 71 -10.04 7.08 1.48
C GLU A 71 -8.82 7.41 2.35
N ARG A 72 -7.98 6.41 2.64
CA ARG A 72 -6.77 6.58 3.45
C ARG A 72 -5.78 7.56 2.84
N PHE A 73 -5.68 7.58 1.51
CA PHE A 73 -4.74 8.42 0.75
C PHE A 73 -5.36 9.72 0.23
N ARG A 74 -6.66 9.97 0.46
CA ARG A 74 -7.40 11.17 0.00
C ARG A 74 -6.70 12.49 0.30
N HIS A 75 -5.99 12.58 1.43
CA HIS A 75 -5.32 13.80 1.90
C HIS A 75 -3.79 13.67 1.98
N ILE A 76 -3.23 12.58 1.44
CA ILE A 76 -1.77 12.41 1.37
C ILE A 76 -1.31 12.89 -0.01
N PRO A 77 -0.49 13.94 -0.09
CA PRO A 77 0.08 14.35 -1.37
C PRO A 77 1.05 13.26 -1.85
N LEU A 78 0.76 12.66 -3.02
CA LEU A 78 1.61 11.66 -3.65
C LEU A 78 2.27 12.28 -4.88
N GLU A 79 3.60 12.34 -4.89
CA GLU A 79 4.38 12.86 -6.02
C GLU A 79 4.54 11.81 -7.13
N ALA A 80 4.57 10.52 -6.76
CA ALA A 80 4.69 9.41 -7.70
C ALA A 80 4.04 8.14 -7.13
N ILE A 81 3.58 7.27 -8.03
CA ILE A 81 3.03 5.94 -7.72
C ILE A 81 3.76 4.92 -8.59
N TYR A 82 4.22 3.84 -7.97
CA TYR A 82 4.88 2.73 -8.65
C TYR A 82 4.13 1.43 -8.37
N SER A 83 3.92 0.63 -9.41
CA SER A 83 3.35 -0.71 -9.30
C SER A 83 4.09 -1.69 -10.20
N SER A 84 3.96 -2.98 -9.91
CA SER A 84 4.41 -4.02 -10.83
C SER A 84 3.56 -4.00 -12.13
N PRO A 85 4.02 -4.60 -13.24
CA PRO A 85 3.23 -4.70 -14.48
C PRO A 85 2.11 -5.75 -14.40
N LEU A 86 1.90 -6.38 -13.24
CA LEU A 86 0.81 -7.34 -13.03
C LEU A 86 -0.51 -6.59 -12.83
N LEU A 87 -1.62 -7.21 -13.22
CA LEU A 87 -2.97 -6.63 -13.10
C LEU A 87 -3.44 -6.39 -11.65
N ARG A 88 -2.68 -6.85 -10.65
CA ARG A 88 -2.98 -6.72 -9.22
C ARG A 88 -1.86 -5.98 -8.51
#